data_AF-A0A3D6BV27-F1
#
_entry.id   AF-A0A3D6BV27-F1
#
_cell.length_a   1.000
_cell.length_b   1.000
_cell.length_c   1.000
_cell.angle_alpha   90.00
_cell.angle_beta   90.00
_cell.angle_gamma   90.00
#
_symmetry.space_group_name_H-M   'P 1'
#
loop_
_entity.id
_entity.type
_entity.pdbx_description
1 polymer ?
#
loop_
_entity_poly.entity_id
_entity_poly.type
_entity_poly.pdbx_seq_one_letter_code
_entity_poly.pdbx_strand_id
1 'polypeptide(L)'
;MKFLNLIRYKNLLLIALVQFLIKYALLDPFLEATNLSITLNLFGFTILVLATLCLAAAGYIINDVYDVEIDKVNRPDRVIVGKSISEKTA
;
A
#
# COMPACT_ATOMS: atom_id res chain seq x y z
N MET A 1 5.29 -7.15 14.74
CA MET A 1 5.09 -5.70 14.51
C MET A 1 6.14 -5.04 13.60
N LYS A 2 7.39 -5.53 13.54
CA LYS A 2 8.44 -4.94 12.69
C LYS A 2 8.14 -5.02 11.18
N PHE A 3 7.61 -6.15 10.69
CA PHE A 3 7.20 -6.32 9.29
C PHE A 3 6.05 -5.38 8.86
N LEU A 4 5.08 -5.10 9.74
CA LEU A 4 3.99 -4.17 9.43
C LEU A 4 4.49 -2.73 9.26
N ASN A 5 5.51 -2.34 10.05
CA ASN A 5 6.14 -1.03 9.91
C ASN A 5 6.99 -0.93 8.64
N LEU A 6 7.63 -2.03 8.21
CA LEU A 6 8.40 -2.09 6.95
C LEU A 6 7.52 -1.77 5.74
N ILE A 7 6.36 -2.43 5.63
CA ILE A 7 5.40 -2.16 4.55
C ILE A 7 4.59 -0.87 4.75
N ARG A 8 4.89 -0.10 5.80
CA ARG A 8 4.18 1.13 6.18
C ARG A 8 2.66 0.93 6.20
N TYR A 9 2.19 -0.07 6.96
CA TYR A 9 0.79 -0.54 6.94
C TYR A 9 -0.27 0.56 7.10
N LYS A 10 0.02 1.64 7.84
CA LYS A 10 -0.89 2.81 7.97
C LYS A 10 -1.18 3.48 6.63
N ASN A 11 -0.17 3.59 5.77
CA ASN A 11 -0.32 4.15 4.43
C ASN A 11 -1.13 3.20 3.53
N LEU A 12 -0.89 1.89 3.65
CA LEU A 12 -1.65 0.88 2.91
C LEU A 12 -3.14 0.91 3.27
N LEU A 13 -3.47 1.05 4.56
CA LEU A 13 -4.85 1.22 5.00
C LEU A 13 -5.49 2.49 4.42
N LEU A 14 -4.74 3.59 4.33
CA LEU A 14 -5.22 4.82 3.71
C LEU A 14 -5.47 4.65 2.21
N ILE A 15 -4.58 3.97 1.49
CA ILE A 15 -4.76 3.64 0.06
C ILE A 15 -6.04 2.84 -0.14
N ALA A 16 -6.24 1.77 0.65
CA ALA A 16 -7.45 0.97 0.60
C ALA A 16 -8.69 1.84 0.87
N LEU A 17 -8.69 2.62 1.95
CA LEU A 17 -9.80 3.51 2.30
C LEU A 17 -10.16 4.45 1.14
N VAL A 18 -9.16 5.10 0.53
CA VAL A 18 -9.39 6.01 -0.60
C VAL A 18 -9.94 5.26 -1.81
N GLN A 19 -9.46 4.06 -2.13
CA GLN A 19 -10.02 3.26 -3.22
C GLN A 19 -11.49 2.88 -2.97
N PHE A 20 -11.85 2.53 -1.73
CA PHE A 20 -13.23 2.27 -1.33
C PHE A 20 -14.10 3.54 -1.43
N LEU A 21 -13.60 4.69 -0.98
CA LEU A 21 -14.32 5.97 -1.12
C LEU A 21 -14.52 6.34 -2.59
N ILE A 22 -13.51 6.18 -3.44
CA ILE A 22 -13.64 6.42 -4.89
C ILE A 22 -14.70 5.50 -5.48
N LYS A 23 -14.70 4.20 -5.13
CA LYS A 23 -15.69 3.24 -5.64
C LYS A 23 -17.11 3.61 -5.22
N TYR A 24 -17.35 3.74 -3.92
CA TYR A 24 -18.71 3.84 -3.38
C TYR A 24 -19.24 5.27 -3.23
N ALA A 25 -18.36 6.25 -2.98
CA ALA A 25 -18.78 7.65 -2.77
C ALA A 25 -18.67 8.50 -4.05
N LEU A 26 -17.90 8.08 -5.06
CA LEU A 26 -17.75 8.81 -6.31
C LEU A 26 -18.29 8.04 -7.52
N LEU A 27 -17.79 6.83 -7.78
CA LEU A 27 -18.13 6.09 -8.99
C LEU A 27 -19.57 5.57 -8.99
N ASP A 28 -20.02 4.92 -7.93
CA ASP A 28 -21.37 4.36 -7.88
C ASP A 28 -22.47 5.45 -8.04
N PRO A 29 -22.43 6.59 -7.33
CA PRO A 29 -23.39 7.68 -7.55
C PRO A 29 -23.31 8.28 -8.96
N PHE A 30 -22.11 8.40 -9.53
CA PHE A 30 -21.92 8.92 -10.88
C PHE A 30 -22.51 7.98 -11.95
N LEU A 31 -22.32 6.67 -11.80
CA LEU A 31 -22.85 5.67 -12.71
C LEU A 31 -24.38 5.62 -12.65
N GLU A 32 -24.95 5.68 -11.44
CA GLU A 32 -26.40 5.80 -11.25
C GLU A 32 -26.96 7.07 -11.91
N ALA A 33 -26.32 8.23 -11.70
CA ALA A 33 -26.76 9.49 -12.29
C ALA A 33 -26.68 9.52 -13.83
N THR A 34 -25.82 8.70 -14.43
CA THR A 34 -25.59 8.63 -15.89
C THR A 34 -26.27 7.42 -16.55
N ASN A 35 -26.98 6.58 -15.78
CA ASN A 35 -27.52 5.29 -16.24
C ASN A 35 -26.46 4.39 -16.90
N LEU A 36 -25.22 4.48 -16.44
CA LEU A 36 -24.12 3.62 -16.87
C LEU A 36 -23.92 2.48 -15.87
N SER A 37 -23.36 1.38 -16.35
CA SER A 37 -22.96 0.25 -15.52
C SER A 37 -21.46 0.02 -15.61
N ILE A 38 -20.87 -0.46 -14.51
CA ILE A 38 -19.46 -0.81 -14.43
C ILE A 38 -19.29 -2.33 -14.48
N THR A 39 -18.39 -2.80 -15.34
CA THR A 39 -18.05 -4.24 -15.45
C THR A 39 -17.28 -4.75 -14.24
N LEU A 40 -16.66 -3.85 -13.47
CA LEU A 40 -15.87 -4.18 -12.29
C LEU A 40 -16.77 -4.62 -11.13
N ASN A 41 -16.96 -5.93 -11.03
CA ASN A 41 -17.69 -6.55 -9.92
C ASN A 41 -16.88 -6.53 -8.61
N LEU A 42 -17.52 -6.92 -7.51
CA LEU A 42 -16.89 -6.91 -6.18
C LEU A 42 -15.61 -7.76 -6.11
N PHE A 43 -15.60 -8.91 -6.80
CA PHE A 43 -14.44 -9.80 -6.84
C PHE A 43 -13.25 -9.14 -7.56
N GLY A 44 -13.48 -8.57 -8.75
CA GLY A 44 -12.48 -7.84 -9.50
C GLY A 44 -11.98 -6.61 -8.75
N PHE A 45 -12.87 -5.89 -8.07
CA PHE A 45 -12.49 -4.76 -7.23
C PHE A 45 -11.63 -5.19 -6.03
N THR A 46 -11.95 -6.32 -5.38
CA THR A 46 -11.15 -6.85 -4.27
C THR A 46 -9.74 -7.22 -4.73
N ILE A 47 -9.62 -7.89 -5.88
CA ILE A 47 -8.32 -8.21 -6.49
C ILE A 47 -7.55 -6.93 -6.82
N LEU A 48 -8.22 -5.92 -7.38
CA LEU A 48 -7.60 -4.63 -7.71
C LEU A 48 -7.02 -3.94 -6.48
N VAL A 49 -7.79 -3.88 -5.39
CA VAL A 49 -7.33 -3.31 -4.12
C VAL A 49 -6.11 -4.08 -3.61
N LEU A 50 -6.20 -5.41 -3.52
CA LEU A 50 -5.09 -6.25 -3.07
C LEU A 50 -3.83 -6.07 -3.92
N ALA A 51 -3.97 -6.04 -5.25
CA ALA A 51 -2.85 -5.81 -6.17
C ALA A 51 -2.19 -4.44 -5.91
N THR A 52 -3.02 -3.40 -5.71
CA THR A 52 -2.53 -2.04 -5.42
C THR A 52 -1.76 -1.99 -4.10
N LEU A 53 -2.29 -2.65 -3.05
CA LEU A 53 -1.62 -2.72 -1.75
C LEU A 53 -0.30 -3.48 -1.82
N CYS A 54 -0.23 -4.59 -2.56
CA CYS A 54 0.99 -5.36 -2.77
C CYS A 54 2.05 -4.52 -3.51
N LEU A 55 1.68 -3.80 -4.56
CA LEU A 55 2.58 -2.92 -5.30
C LEU A 55 3.14 -1.80 -4.41
N ALA A 56 2.28 -1.15 -3.62
CA ALA A 56 2.71 -0.10 -2.69
C ALA A 56 3.61 -0.65 -1.58
N ALA A 57 3.27 -1.81 -1.02
CA ALA A 57 4.09 -2.49 0.00
C ALA A 57 5.48 -2.85 -0.55
N ALA A 58 5.55 -3.42 -1.76
CA ALA A 58 6.80 -3.73 -2.43
C ALA A 58 7.64 -2.46 -2.68
N GLY A 59 7.01 -1.37 -3.13
CA GLY A 59 7.68 -0.08 -3.28
C GLY A 59 8.29 0.45 -1.98
N TYR A 60 7.59 0.28 -0.85
CA TYR A 60 8.12 0.66 0.46
C TYR A 60 9.28 -0.23 0.91
N ILE A 61 9.19 -1.54 0.69
CA ILE A 61 10.28 -2.48 1.00
C ILE A 61 11.52 -2.12 0.19
N ILE A 62 11.37 -1.96 -1.13
CA ILE A 62 12.45 -1.57 -2.04
C ILE A 62 13.12 -0.28 -1.56
N ASN A 63 12.32 0.75 -1.26
CA ASN A 63 12.86 2.02 -0.76
C ASN A 63 13.68 1.82 0.52
N ASP A 64 13.16 1.07 1.49
CA ASP A 64 13.85 0.82 2.75
C ASP A 64 15.12 -0.03 2.59
N VAL A 65 15.22 -0.88 1.55
CA VAL A 65 16.43 -1.68 1.23
C VAL A 65 17.51 -0.82 0.57
N TYR A 66 17.15 0.04 -0.38
CA TYR A 66 18.14 0.90 -1.05
C TYR A 66 18.62 2.06 -0.17
N ASP A 67 17.76 2.53 0.75
CA ASP A 67 18.08 3.65 1.64
C ASP A 67 18.77 3.23 2.95
N VAL A 68 19.12 1.94 3.15
CA VAL A 68 19.68 1.43 4.42
C VAL A 68 20.85 2.26 4.93
N GLU A 69 21.83 2.57 4.08
CA GLU A 69 23.02 3.34 4.47
C GLU A 69 22.69 4.80 4.79
N ILE A 70 21.74 5.39 4.07
CA ILE A 70 21.28 6.77 4.27
C ILE A 70 20.48 6.88 5.57
N ASP A 71 19.59 5.93 5.82
CA ASP A 71 18.74 5.88 7.02
C ASP A 71 19.53 5.54 8.28
N LYS A 72 20.65 4.81 8.18
CA LYS A 72 21.61 4.63 9.31
C LYS A 72 22.14 5.96 9.84
N VAL A 73 22.31 6.97 8.98
CA VAL A 73 22.81 8.30 9.36
C VAL A 73 21.65 9.24 9.71
N ASN A 74 20.62 9.31 8.87
CA ASN A 74 19.54 10.30 9.00
C ASN A 74 18.45 9.89 10.01
N ARG A 75 18.24 8.59 10.21
CA ARG A 75 17.12 8.04 11.00
C ARG A 75 17.54 6.77 11.76
N PRO A 76 18.57 6.83 12.62
CA PRO A 76 19.20 5.65 13.25
C PRO A 76 18.24 4.79 14.08
N ASP A 77 17.14 5.37 14.58
CA ASP A 77 16.11 4.73 15.39
C ASP A 77 15.05 3.97 14.57
N ARG A 78 14.93 4.27 13.28
CA ARG A 78 13.95 3.68 12.35
C ARG A 78 14.52 2.57 11.47
N VAL A 79 15.83 2.34 11.50
CA VAL A 79 16.48 1.31 10.69
C VAL A 79 16.06 -0.09 11.17
N ILE A 80 15.18 -0.74 10.41
CA ILE A 80 14.72 -2.12 10.66
C ILE A 80 15.56 -3.12 9.86
N VAL A 81 15.92 -2.76 8.62
CA VAL A 81 16.75 -3.52 7.69
C VAL A 81 18.23 -3.39 8.10
N GLY A 82 18.93 -4.50 8.30
CA GLY A 82 20.30 -4.55 8.81
C GLY A 82 20.43 -4.65 10.36
N LYS A 83 19.41 -4.26 11.14
CA LYS A 83 19.36 -4.46 12.61
C LYS A 83 18.46 -5.63 13.04
N SER A 84 17.36 -5.88 12.34
CA SER A 84 16.36 -6.88 12.78
C SER A 84 15.74 -7.73 11.68
N ILE A 85 15.84 -7.30 10.42
CA ILE A 85 15.57 -8.10 9.23
C ILE A 85 16.82 -7.95 8.35
N SER A 86 17.38 -9.07 7.88
CA SER A 86 18.53 -8.99 6.97
C SER A 86 18.09 -8.47 5.62
N GLU A 87 18.94 -7.76 4.90
CA GLU A 87 18.66 -7.30 3.52
C GLU A 87 18.27 -8.45 2.58
N LYS A 88 18.77 -9.67 2.84
CA LYS A 88 18.42 -10.87 2.08
C LYS A 88 17.01 -11.41 2.36
N THR A 89 16.38 -10.94 3.44
CA THR A 89 15.08 -11.41 3.93
C THR A 89 13.97 -10.39 3.72
N ALA A 90 14.31 -9.11 3.60
CA ALA A 90 13.40 -8.04 3.21
C ALA A 90 13.04 -8.19 1.73
#